data_AF-A0AAD5XFJ1-F1
#
_entry.id   AF-A0AAD5XFJ1-F1
#
_cell.length_a   1.000
_cell.length_b   1.000
_cell.length_c   1.000
_cell.angle_alpha   90.00
_cell.angle_beta   90.00
_cell.angle_gamma   90.00
#
_symmetry.space_group_name_H-M   'P 1'
#
loop_
_entity.id
_entity.type
_entity.pdbx_description
1 polymer ?
#
loop_
_entity_poly.entity_id
_entity_poly.type
_entity_poly.pdbx_seq_one_letter_code
_entity_poly.pdbx_strand_id
1 'polypeptide(L)'
;MNDGSGDELIVIADIIKRTLSTHSVSGSCISQIPDFFKFMSTIANFTIFTITCVKKAVGSNFGDGEECPAMLATNIILEMWASFVDQANALLQSSSPPFTTALRSFLQSLALPIFSAYLDMRLVLAAQQVVSNNDDENAMGGGEDDLNYGDQLDCLNLIARWDPKSCCGLLRGYIEECAEKLESLFGNRGSSVDETTRSILLERIHWLILISEHILADSGDGEVPMIPESLLEASVRTSYALVSKFYLIRIVDARK
;
A
#
# COMPACT_ATOMS: atom_id res chain seq x y z
N MET A 1 9.86 22.91 3.58
CA MET A 1 10.58 22.80 2.29
C MET A 1 10.38 24.12 1.56
N ASN A 2 11.40 24.67 0.88
CA ASN A 2 11.21 25.86 0.05
C ASN A 2 10.17 25.55 -1.03
N ASP A 3 9.23 26.48 -1.22
CA ASP A 3 8.12 26.51 -2.18
C ASP A 3 8.39 25.73 -3.50
N GLY A 4 9.53 25.96 -4.16
CA GLY A 4 9.84 25.30 -5.44
C GLY A 4 10.23 23.81 -5.42
N SER A 5 10.66 23.24 -4.28
CA SER A 5 11.09 21.82 -4.24
C SER A 5 9.93 20.83 -4.25
N GLY A 6 8.72 21.27 -3.87
CA GLY A 6 7.51 20.45 -3.93
C GLY A 6 7.01 20.29 -5.37
N ASP A 7 7.01 21.38 -6.13
CA ASP A 7 6.60 21.41 -7.54
C ASP A 7 7.48 20.52 -8.42
N GLU A 8 8.77 20.44 -8.13
CA GLU A 8 9.70 19.53 -8.82
C GLU A 8 9.25 18.05 -8.69
N LEU A 9 8.72 17.64 -7.54
CA LEU A 9 8.22 16.27 -7.35
C LEU A 9 7.02 15.98 -8.25
N ILE A 10 6.10 16.94 -8.35
CA ILE A 10 4.90 16.83 -9.18
C ILE A 10 5.31 16.72 -10.65
N VAL A 11 6.19 17.62 -11.12
CA VAL A 11 6.68 17.62 -12.51
C VAL A 11 7.38 16.30 -12.85
N ILE A 12 8.23 15.78 -11.97
CA ILE A 12 8.91 14.50 -12.18
C ILE A 12 7.89 13.35 -12.25
N ALA A 13 6.91 13.31 -11.33
CA ALA A 13 5.86 12.29 -11.33
C ALA A 13 5.05 12.31 -12.63
N ASP A 14 4.67 13.49 -13.11
CA ASP A 14 3.96 13.69 -14.37
C ASP A 14 4.78 13.23 -15.58
N ILE A 15 6.07 13.57 -15.64
CA ILE A 15 6.95 13.12 -16.72
C ILE A 15 7.04 11.59 -16.74
N ILE A 16 7.18 10.95 -15.57
CA ILE A 16 7.23 9.48 -15.46
C ILE A 16 5.90 8.87 -15.94
N LYS A 17 4.76 9.34 -15.41
CA LYS A 17 3.43 8.87 -15.80
C LYS A 17 3.20 8.99 -17.30
N ARG A 18 3.50 10.16 -17.88
CA ARG A 18 3.34 10.42 -19.32
C ARG A 18 4.24 9.53 -20.17
N THR A 19 5.49 9.32 -19.75
CA THR A 19 6.44 8.46 -20.47
C THR A 19 5.95 7.02 -20.53
N LEU A 20 5.50 6.46 -19.40
CA LEU A 20 5.01 5.08 -19.33
C LEU A 20 3.62 4.90 -19.96
N SER A 21 2.77 5.94 -19.94
CA SER A 21 1.46 5.91 -20.60
C SER A 21 1.59 6.02 -22.13
N THR A 22 2.54 6.82 -22.63
CA THR A 22 2.77 7.01 -24.07
C THR A 22 3.42 5.78 -24.72
N HIS A 23 4.32 5.13 -23.99
CA HIS A 23 5.09 3.99 -24.48
C HIS A 23 4.67 2.73 -23.73
N SER A 24 3.45 2.24 -24.01
CA SER A 24 2.91 1.08 -23.30
C SER A 24 3.84 -0.13 -23.36
N VAL A 25 4.02 -0.79 -22.21
CA VAL A 25 4.83 -2.02 -22.09
C VAL A 25 4.29 -3.12 -23.00
N SER A 26 2.97 -3.14 -23.22
CA SER A 26 2.26 -4.17 -24.00
C SER A 26 2.43 -4.04 -25.51
N GLY A 27 2.89 -2.88 -26.02
CA GLY A 27 2.95 -2.60 -27.46
C GLY A 27 4.23 -1.91 -27.94
N SER A 28 5.13 -1.50 -27.04
CA SER A 28 6.33 -0.73 -27.39
C SER A 28 7.65 -1.45 -27.09
N CYS A 29 8.69 -0.96 -27.76
CA CYS A 29 10.11 -1.25 -27.54
C CYS A 29 10.63 -1.05 -26.10
N ILE A 30 9.82 -0.56 -25.15
CA ILE A 30 10.23 -0.30 -23.76
C ILE A 30 10.67 -1.59 -23.03
N SER A 31 9.97 -2.70 -23.24
CA SER A 31 10.37 -4.00 -22.68
C SER A 31 11.69 -4.53 -23.27
N GLN A 32 12.10 -3.98 -24.41
CA GLN A 32 13.35 -4.32 -25.11
C GLN A 32 14.50 -3.37 -24.76
N ILE A 33 14.26 -2.33 -23.95
CA ILE A 33 15.30 -1.40 -23.52
C ILE A 33 16.26 -2.13 -22.56
N PRO A 34 17.58 -2.14 -22.87
CA PRO A 34 18.58 -2.56 -21.90
C PRO A 34 18.42 -1.73 -20.62
N ASP A 35 18.48 -2.37 -19.45
CA ASP A 35 18.26 -1.73 -18.14
C ASP A 35 16.80 -1.33 -17.82
N PHE A 36 15.79 -1.84 -18.53
CA PHE A 36 14.37 -1.58 -18.22
C PHE A 36 14.03 -1.75 -16.73
N PHE A 37 14.40 -2.88 -16.12
CA PHE A 37 14.13 -3.12 -14.69
C PHE A 37 14.88 -2.17 -13.75
N LYS A 38 16.05 -1.68 -14.16
CA LYS A 38 16.82 -0.68 -13.38
C LYS A 38 16.16 0.69 -13.45
N PHE A 39 15.64 1.07 -14.61
CA PHE A 39 14.82 2.28 -14.76
C PHE A 39 13.56 2.19 -13.89
N MET A 40 12.80 1.08 -13.97
CA MET A 40 11.61 0.88 -13.15
C MET A 40 11.94 0.83 -11.64
N SER A 41 13.08 0.25 -11.25
CA SER A 41 13.53 0.29 -9.85
C SER A 41 13.79 1.71 -9.37
N THR A 42 14.30 2.58 -10.24
CA THR A 42 14.52 4.01 -9.93
C THR A 42 13.17 4.71 -9.70
N ILE A 43 12.16 4.39 -10.48
CA ILE A 43 10.79 4.90 -10.29
C ILE A 43 10.19 4.41 -8.97
N ALA A 44 10.42 3.15 -8.60
CA ALA A 44 9.95 2.62 -7.32
C ALA A 44 10.62 3.34 -6.13
N ASN A 45 11.93 3.59 -6.21
CA ASN A 45 12.64 4.38 -5.21
C ASN A 45 12.11 5.83 -5.14
N PHE A 46 11.81 6.44 -6.29
CA PHE A 46 11.18 7.76 -6.34
C PHE A 46 9.79 7.75 -5.67
N THR A 47 9.00 6.70 -5.90
CA THR A 47 7.67 6.50 -5.27
C THR A 47 7.79 6.44 -3.75
N ILE A 48 8.71 5.63 -3.23
CA ILE A 48 8.95 5.54 -1.78
C ILE A 48 9.44 6.88 -1.23
N PHE A 49 10.27 7.59 -2.00
CA PHE A 49 10.76 8.91 -1.62
C PHE A 49 9.64 9.95 -1.52
N THR A 50 8.73 10.04 -2.51
CA THR A 50 7.59 10.99 -2.46
C THR A 50 6.68 10.68 -1.27
N ILE A 51 6.36 9.41 -1.03
CA ILE A 51 5.59 8.97 0.15
C ILE A 51 6.28 9.38 1.45
N THR A 52 7.60 9.21 1.52
CA THR A 52 8.40 9.61 2.70
C THR A 52 8.40 11.13 2.89
N CYS A 53 8.37 11.91 1.81
CA CYS A 53 8.25 13.37 1.89
C CYS A 53 6.92 13.80 2.49
N VAL A 54 5.80 13.14 2.14
CA VAL A 54 4.48 13.37 2.78
C VAL A 54 4.58 13.14 4.29
N LYS A 55 5.08 11.96 4.70
CA LYS A 55 5.26 11.62 6.12
C LYS A 55 6.12 12.64 6.87
N LYS A 56 7.12 13.24 6.22
CA LYS A 56 7.97 14.27 6.82
C LYS A 56 7.31 15.64 6.90
N ALA A 57 6.42 15.96 5.96
CA ALA A 57 5.68 17.23 5.95
C ALA A 57 4.85 17.39 7.23
N VAL A 58 4.19 16.31 7.66
CA VAL A 58 3.43 16.17 8.92
C VAL A 58 4.17 16.71 10.14
N GLY A 59 5.46 16.42 10.26
CA GLY A 59 6.25 16.79 11.45
C GLY A 59 6.84 18.20 11.42
N SER A 60 6.62 18.99 10.36
CA SER A 60 7.46 20.15 10.07
C SER A 60 6.81 21.53 10.26
N ASN A 61 5.61 21.64 10.85
CA ASN A 61 4.83 22.88 10.95
C ASN A 61 4.56 23.57 9.57
N PHE A 62 4.78 22.88 8.45
CA PHE A 62 4.73 23.45 7.09
C PHE A 62 3.41 23.22 6.35
N GLY A 63 2.35 22.77 7.03
CA GLY A 63 1.02 22.63 6.45
C GLY A 63 0.39 21.28 6.70
N ASP A 64 -0.83 21.13 6.21
CA ASP A 64 -1.55 19.86 6.17
C ASP A 64 -0.76 18.86 5.31
N GLY A 65 -0.44 17.70 5.87
CA GLY A 65 0.27 16.64 5.16
C GLY A 65 -0.53 16.13 3.95
N GLU A 66 -1.85 16.29 3.96
CA GLU A 66 -2.74 15.87 2.88
C GLU A 66 -2.74 16.86 1.71
N GLU A 67 -2.54 18.15 1.96
CA GLU A 67 -2.49 19.19 0.92
C GLU A 67 -1.07 19.47 0.41
N CYS A 68 -0.06 18.72 0.85
CA CYS A 68 1.31 18.98 0.46
C CYS A 68 1.61 18.53 -0.99
N PRO A 69 2.54 19.20 -1.72
CA PRO A 69 2.90 18.82 -3.09
C PRO A 69 3.39 17.37 -3.24
N ALA A 70 3.99 16.81 -2.18
CA ALA A 70 4.43 15.42 -2.18
C ALA A 70 3.24 14.43 -2.19
N MET A 71 2.08 14.82 -1.64
CA MET A 71 0.85 14.00 -1.71
C MET A 71 0.34 13.95 -3.14
N LEU A 72 0.28 15.10 -3.82
CA LEU A 72 -0.10 15.15 -5.24
C LEU A 72 0.84 14.30 -6.11
N ALA A 73 2.16 14.43 -5.92
CA ALA A 73 3.14 13.60 -6.62
C ALA A 73 2.95 12.09 -6.33
N THR A 74 2.57 11.75 -5.10
CA THR A 74 2.27 10.38 -4.68
C THR A 74 1.02 9.84 -5.39
N ASN A 75 -0.05 10.64 -5.53
CA ASN A 75 -1.26 10.23 -6.25
C ASN A 75 -0.94 9.96 -7.72
N ILE A 76 -0.24 10.89 -8.38
CA ILE A 76 0.16 10.75 -9.79
C ILE A 76 0.98 9.48 -10.01
N ILE A 77 1.93 9.17 -9.11
CA ILE A 77 2.80 8.01 -9.28
C ILE A 77 2.08 6.70 -8.94
N LEU A 78 1.13 6.69 -7.99
CA LEU A 78 0.29 5.51 -7.71
C LEU A 78 -0.63 5.18 -8.89
N GLU A 79 -1.26 6.19 -9.50
CA GLU A 79 -2.05 6.01 -10.72
C GLU A 79 -1.20 5.47 -11.88
N MET A 80 0.05 5.94 -12.00
CA MET A 80 1.00 5.39 -12.97
C MET A 80 1.25 3.90 -12.70
N TRP A 81 1.48 3.52 -11.44
CA TRP A 81 1.71 2.11 -11.07
C TRP A 81 0.49 1.24 -11.34
N ALA A 82 -0.72 1.71 -11.04
CA ALA A 82 -1.96 1.02 -11.38
C ALA A 82 -2.02 0.71 -12.89
N SER A 83 -1.81 1.73 -13.73
CA SER A 83 -1.77 1.55 -15.19
C SER A 83 -0.64 0.60 -15.63
N PHE A 84 0.53 0.66 -15.00
CA PHE A 84 1.65 -0.24 -15.30
C PHE A 84 1.33 -1.69 -14.92
N VAL A 85 0.68 -1.92 -13.78
CA VAL A 85 0.26 -3.25 -13.32
C VAL A 85 -0.74 -3.86 -14.30
N ASP A 86 -1.72 -3.10 -14.77
CA ASP A 86 -2.69 -3.57 -15.77
C ASP A 86 -2.01 -3.99 -17.07
N GLN A 87 -1.07 -3.17 -17.56
CA GLN A 87 -0.27 -3.49 -18.73
C GLN A 87 0.60 -4.73 -18.51
N ALA A 88 1.18 -4.88 -17.32
CA ALA A 88 1.97 -6.06 -16.97
C ALA A 88 1.11 -7.33 -16.94
N ASN A 89 -0.10 -7.26 -16.40
CA ASN A 89 -1.04 -8.39 -16.40
C ASN A 89 -1.41 -8.82 -17.82
N ALA A 90 -1.72 -7.86 -18.71
CA ALA A 90 -1.98 -8.14 -20.13
C ALA A 90 -0.78 -8.80 -20.84
N LEU A 91 0.45 -8.37 -20.49
CA LEU A 91 1.67 -8.98 -21.01
C LEU A 91 1.91 -10.39 -20.52
N LEU A 92 1.66 -10.67 -19.23
CA LEU A 92 1.82 -12.00 -18.66
C LEU A 92 0.92 -13.04 -19.36
N GLN A 93 -0.21 -12.61 -19.93
CA GLN A 93 -1.13 -13.46 -20.68
C GLN A 93 -0.67 -13.70 -22.14
N SER A 94 0.15 -12.82 -22.71
CA SER A 94 0.43 -12.77 -24.16
C SER A 94 1.89 -13.03 -24.56
N SER A 95 2.85 -12.99 -23.62
CA SER A 95 4.28 -12.92 -23.93
C SER A 95 5.12 -14.15 -23.55
N SER A 96 6.33 -14.22 -24.13
CA SER A 96 7.31 -15.31 -23.95
C SER A 96 7.85 -15.43 -22.50
N PRO A 97 8.15 -16.65 -21.99
CA PRO A 97 8.45 -16.93 -20.58
C PRO A 97 9.60 -16.16 -19.90
N PRO A 98 10.75 -15.85 -20.56
CA PRO A 98 11.89 -15.26 -19.84
C PRO A 98 11.61 -13.85 -19.30
N PHE A 99 11.01 -12.99 -20.12
CA PHE A 99 10.70 -11.61 -19.72
C PHE A 99 9.54 -11.57 -18.72
N THR A 100 8.48 -12.36 -18.95
CA THR A 100 7.31 -12.41 -18.07
C THR A 100 7.64 -12.93 -16.68
N THR A 101 8.57 -13.89 -16.57
CA THR A 101 9.08 -14.37 -15.27
C THR A 101 9.87 -13.30 -14.53
N ALA A 102 10.74 -12.57 -15.23
CA ALA A 102 11.48 -11.46 -14.66
C ALA A 102 10.55 -10.32 -14.21
N LEU A 103 9.55 -9.96 -15.03
CA LEU A 103 8.56 -8.95 -14.73
C LEU A 103 7.71 -9.30 -13.50
N ARG A 104 7.24 -10.55 -13.41
CA ARG A 104 6.52 -11.05 -12.24
C ARG A 104 7.37 -10.94 -10.98
N SER A 105 8.62 -11.41 -11.04
CA SER A 105 9.54 -11.38 -9.89
C SER A 105 9.85 -9.95 -9.45
N PHE A 106 9.98 -9.04 -10.43
CA PHE A 106 10.18 -7.63 -10.20
C PHE A 106 8.99 -6.99 -9.48
N LEU A 107 7.77 -7.14 -10.00
CA LEU A 107 6.56 -6.59 -9.38
C LEU A 107 6.34 -7.12 -7.96
N GLN A 108 6.56 -8.43 -7.75
CA GLN A 108 6.55 -9.04 -6.42
C GLN A 108 7.53 -8.38 -5.45
N SER A 109 8.75 -8.06 -5.92
CA SER A 109 9.79 -7.46 -5.08
C SER A 109 9.50 -6.01 -4.65
N LEU A 110 8.62 -5.31 -5.38
CA LEU A 110 8.28 -3.91 -5.12
C LEU A 110 7.03 -3.73 -4.25
N ALA A 111 6.16 -4.74 -4.24
CA ALA A 111 4.86 -4.67 -3.58
C ALA A 111 4.98 -4.28 -2.10
N LEU A 112 5.75 -5.05 -1.33
CA LEU A 112 5.90 -4.80 0.10
C LEU A 112 6.59 -3.45 0.42
N PRO A 113 7.72 -3.06 -0.21
CA PRO A 113 8.34 -1.75 0.05
C PRO A 113 7.42 -0.55 -0.18
N ILE A 114 6.69 -0.52 -1.30
CA ILE A 114 5.77 0.58 -1.62
C ILE A 114 4.59 0.56 -0.63
N PHE A 115 4.00 -0.61 -0.41
CA PHE A 115 2.88 -0.78 0.51
C PHE A 115 3.23 -0.37 1.94
N SER A 116 4.38 -0.81 2.44
CA SER A 116 4.86 -0.46 3.77
C SER A 116 5.12 1.04 3.92
N ALA A 117 5.72 1.68 2.92
CA ALA A 117 5.95 3.12 2.94
C ALA A 117 4.63 3.89 3.00
N TYR A 118 3.65 3.49 2.18
CA TYR A 118 2.32 4.10 2.15
C TYR A 118 1.60 3.93 3.49
N LEU A 119 1.56 2.70 4.01
CA LEU A 119 0.88 2.38 5.27
C LEU A 119 1.49 3.19 6.42
N ASP A 120 2.81 3.24 6.52
CA ASP A 120 3.51 4.03 7.53
C ASP A 120 3.22 5.54 7.41
N MET A 121 3.09 6.06 6.19
CA MET A 121 2.74 7.45 5.93
C MET A 121 1.30 7.74 6.36
N ARG A 122 0.35 6.87 5.97
CA ARG A 122 -1.07 7.04 6.28
C ARG A 122 -1.34 6.98 7.79
N LEU A 123 -0.69 6.07 8.50
CA LEU A 123 -0.84 5.97 9.96
C LEU A 123 -0.25 7.17 10.71
N VAL A 124 0.70 7.89 10.10
CA VAL A 124 1.23 9.15 10.65
C VAL A 124 0.28 10.31 10.37
N LEU A 125 -0.32 10.38 9.18
CA LEU A 125 -1.36 11.37 8.85
C LEU A 125 -2.58 11.21 9.76
N ALA A 126 -3.05 9.98 9.93
CA ALA A 126 -4.13 9.61 10.85
C ALA A 126 -3.91 10.18 12.27
N ALA A 127 -2.71 9.97 12.82
CA ALA A 127 -2.37 10.50 14.13
C ALA A 127 -2.33 12.04 14.15
N GLN A 128 -1.84 12.67 13.08
CA GLN A 128 -1.81 14.13 12.95
C GLN A 128 -3.23 14.72 12.86
N GLN A 129 -4.12 14.11 12.08
CA GLN A 129 -5.51 14.55 11.92
C GLN A 129 -6.20 14.63 13.28
N VAL A 130 -6.03 13.61 14.14
CA VAL A 130 -6.59 13.65 15.51
C VAL A 130 -6.02 14.80 16.34
N VAL A 131 -4.71 15.04 16.25
CA VAL A 131 -4.05 16.12 17.01
C VAL A 131 -4.47 17.50 16.53
N SER A 132 -4.62 17.69 15.22
CA SER A 132 -5.05 18.94 14.60
C SER A 132 -6.54 19.21 14.82
N ASN A 133 -7.37 18.17 14.78
CA ASN A 133 -8.83 18.28 14.90
C ASN A 133 -9.33 18.39 16.35
N ASN A 134 -8.47 18.23 17.36
CA ASN A 134 -8.83 18.45 18.76
C ASN A 134 -9.28 19.91 19.05
N ASP A 135 -9.05 20.85 18.13
CA ASP A 135 -9.55 22.23 18.22
C ASP A 135 -10.92 22.45 17.55
N ASP A 136 -11.45 21.48 16.79
CA ASP A 136 -12.74 21.55 16.09
C ASP A 136 -13.74 20.51 16.63
N GLU A 137 -14.73 20.96 17.42
CA GLU A 137 -15.75 20.13 18.10
C GLU A 137 -16.67 19.30 17.17
N ASN A 138 -16.51 19.38 15.84
CA ASN A 138 -17.37 18.72 14.84
C ASN A 138 -16.65 17.72 13.92
N ALA A 139 -15.36 17.43 14.13
CA ALA A 139 -14.58 16.60 13.23
C ALA A 139 -14.74 15.09 13.48
N MET A 140 -15.96 14.55 13.34
CA MET A 140 -16.18 13.11 13.15
C MET A 140 -16.20 12.81 11.64
N GLY A 141 -15.02 12.88 11.01
CA GLY A 141 -14.81 12.78 9.56
C GLY A 141 -14.68 11.37 8.97
N GLY A 142 -14.78 10.30 9.78
CA GLY A 142 -14.48 8.93 9.33
C GLY A 142 -15.46 8.32 8.30
N GLY A 143 -16.54 9.02 7.94
CA GLY A 143 -17.51 8.55 6.94
C GLY A 143 -17.17 8.92 5.49
N GLU A 144 -16.24 9.85 5.27
CA GLU A 144 -15.89 10.35 3.93
C GLU A 144 -14.52 9.86 3.44
N ASP A 145 -13.73 9.19 4.29
CA ASP A 145 -12.37 8.77 3.91
C ASP A 145 -12.35 7.76 2.76
N ASP A 146 -13.32 6.84 2.72
CA ASP A 146 -13.48 5.91 1.60
C ASP A 146 -13.77 6.66 0.29
N LEU A 147 -14.61 7.70 0.34
CA LEU A 147 -14.91 8.54 -0.83
C LEU A 147 -13.72 9.41 -1.24
N ASN A 148 -12.96 9.92 -0.28
CA ASN A 148 -11.85 10.85 -0.52
C ASN A 148 -10.56 10.13 -0.95
N TYR A 149 -10.36 8.89 -0.50
CA TYR A 149 -9.12 8.14 -0.69
C TYR A 149 -9.30 6.81 -1.45
N GLY A 150 -10.53 6.44 -1.81
CA GLY A 150 -10.84 5.21 -2.53
C GLY A 150 -9.97 5.00 -3.77
N ASP A 151 -9.87 5.99 -4.65
CA ASP A 151 -9.03 5.93 -5.87
C ASP A 151 -7.55 5.63 -5.54
N GLN A 152 -7.04 6.24 -4.47
CA GLN A 152 -5.66 6.05 -4.03
C GLN A 152 -5.45 4.64 -3.47
N LEU A 153 -6.41 4.15 -2.69
CA LEU A 153 -6.40 2.81 -2.10
C LEU A 153 -6.58 1.72 -3.17
N ASP A 154 -7.37 1.99 -4.21
CA ASP A 154 -7.51 1.12 -5.37
C ASP A 154 -6.20 1.04 -6.15
N CYS A 155 -5.52 2.17 -6.39
CA CYS A 155 -4.19 2.13 -7.00
C CYS A 155 -3.19 1.33 -6.16
N LEU A 156 -3.23 1.48 -4.84
CA LEU A 156 -2.36 0.77 -3.91
C LEU A 156 -2.64 -0.73 -3.87
N ASN A 157 -3.91 -1.14 -3.91
CA ASN A 157 -4.29 -2.55 -3.81
C ASN A 157 -3.74 -3.37 -4.99
N LEU A 158 -3.68 -2.78 -6.20
CA LEU A 158 -3.16 -3.40 -7.40
C LEU A 158 -1.68 -3.75 -7.24
N ILE A 159 -0.93 -2.90 -6.52
CA ILE A 159 0.48 -3.12 -6.18
C ILE A 159 0.60 -4.18 -5.08
N ALA A 160 -0.15 -4.04 -3.99
CA ALA A 160 -0.08 -4.92 -2.83
C ALA A 160 -0.40 -6.38 -3.17
N ARG A 161 -1.33 -6.61 -4.10
CA ARG A 161 -1.79 -7.93 -4.55
C ARG A 161 -0.74 -8.72 -5.36
N TRP A 162 0.42 -8.15 -5.68
CA TRP A 162 1.55 -8.90 -6.21
C TRP A 162 2.29 -9.70 -5.13
N ASP A 163 2.34 -9.20 -3.89
CA ASP A 163 2.81 -9.95 -2.73
C ASP A 163 1.79 -9.87 -1.59
N PRO A 164 0.61 -10.50 -1.80
CA PRO A 164 -0.49 -10.38 -0.84
C PRO A 164 -0.12 -11.01 0.50
N LYS A 165 0.75 -12.03 0.49
CA LYS A 165 1.21 -12.70 1.70
C LYS A 165 1.97 -11.73 2.61
N SER A 166 2.96 -11.03 2.08
CA SER A 166 3.75 -10.11 2.90
C SER A 166 2.95 -8.87 3.30
N CYS A 167 2.15 -8.31 2.39
CA CYS A 167 1.34 -7.12 2.67
C CYS A 167 0.25 -7.40 3.71
N CYS A 168 -0.49 -8.52 3.59
CA CYS A 168 -1.45 -8.94 4.62
C CYS A 168 -0.76 -9.30 5.94
N GLY A 169 0.44 -9.89 5.87
CA GLY A 169 1.26 -10.16 7.07
C GLY A 169 1.62 -8.89 7.83
N LEU A 170 1.98 -7.82 7.12
CA LEU A 170 2.27 -6.51 7.70
C LEU A 170 1.02 -5.89 8.35
N LEU A 171 -0.12 -5.88 7.65
CA LEU A 171 -1.39 -5.37 8.18
C LEU A 171 -1.80 -6.12 9.45
N ARG A 172 -1.71 -7.46 9.42
CA ARG A 172 -2.00 -8.31 10.58
C ARG A 172 -1.15 -7.91 11.79
N GLY A 173 0.15 -7.70 11.59
CA GLY A 173 1.05 -7.29 12.69
C GLY A 173 0.63 -5.96 13.32
N TYR A 174 0.23 -4.98 12.51
CA TYR A 174 -0.27 -3.70 13.00
C TYR A 174 -1.64 -3.80 13.70
N ILE A 175 -2.54 -4.64 13.20
CA ILE A 175 -3.85 -4.89 13.83
C ILE A 175 -3.68 -5.59 15.18
N GLU A 176 -2.79 -6.60 15.26
CA GLU A 176 -2.46 -7.28 16.51
C GLU A 176 -1.89 -6.30 17.55
N GLU A 177 -0.96 -5.43 17.15
CA GLU A 177 -0.43 -4.36 18.01
C GLU A 177 -1.54 -3.42 18.52
N CYS A 178 -2.47 -3.02 17.63
CA CYS A 178 -3.60 -2.19 18.00
C CYS A 178 -4.57 -2.91 18.95
N ALA A 179 -4.81 -4.20 18.75
CA ALA A 179 -5.66 -5.01 19.62
C ALA A 179 -5.08 -5.13 21.03
N GLU A 180 -3.78 -5.41 21.17
CA GLU A 180 -3.09 -5.43 22.46
C GLU A 180 -3.20 -4.08 23.20
N LYS A 181 -3.00 -2.97 22.46
CA LYS A 181 -3.18 -1.62 23.00
C LYS A 181 -4.62 -1.40 23.46
N LEU A 182 -5.61 -1.77 22.65
CA LEU A 182 -7.03 -1.61 22.97
C LEU A 182 -7.42 -2.41 24.22
N GLU A 183 -6.96 -3.65 24.33
CA GLU A 183 -7.15 -4.49 25.52
C GLU A 183 -6.56 -3.83 26.77
N SER A 184 -5.36 -3.24 26.66
CA SER A 184 -4.74 -2.53 27.78
C SER A 184 -5.53 -1.30 28.22
N LEU A 185 -6.16 -0.57 27.27
CA LEU A 185 -7.00 0.59 27.55
C LEU A 185 -8.29 0.20 28.28
N PHE A 186 -8.97 -0.86 27.83
CA PHE A 186 -10.22 -1.32 28.45
C PHE A 186 -10.02 -2.19 29.70
N GLY A 187 -8.87 -2.84 29.84
CA GLY A 187 -8.50 -3.66 31.00
C GLY A 187 -8.15 -2.84 32.24
N ASN A 188 -7.58 -1.65 32.06
CA ASN A 188 -7.22 -0.74 33.16
C ASN A 188 -8.42 0.12 33.60
N ARG A 189 -9.37 -0.48 34.33
CA ARG A 189 -10.59 0.16 34.88
C ARG A 189 -10.36 1.24 35.96
N GLY A 190 -9.23 1.93 35.98
CA GLY A 190 -8.89 2.92 37.00
C GLY A 190 -7.86 3.98 36.61
N SER A 191 -7.28 3.92 35.41
CA SER A 191 -6.35 4.94 34.92
C SER A 191 -7.10 5.85 33.95
N SER A 192 -7.07 7.16 34.18
CA SER A 192 -7.56 8.14 33.20
C SER A 192 -6.66 8.07 31.96
N VAL A 193 -7.07 7.29 30.97
CA VAL A 193 -6.41 7.26 29.66
C VAL A 193 -6.63 8.63 29.03
N ASP A 194 -5.55 9.22 28.53
CA ASP A 194 -5.61 10.45 27.75
C ASP A 194 -6.49 10.24 26.51
N GLU A 195 -7.50 11.10 26.36
CA GLU A 195 -8.50 11.02 25.31
C GLU A 195 -7.87 11.09 23.91
N THR A 196 -6.82 11.91 23.76
CA THR A 196 -6.08 12.04 22.50
C THR A 196 -5.42 10.71 22.11
N THR A 197 -4.77 10.03 23.06
CA THR A 197 -4.18 8.71 22.86
C THR A 197 -5.22 7.67 22.42
N ARG A 198 -6.42 7.73 23.01
CA ARG A 198 -7.54 6.85 22.62
C ARG A 198 -8.01 7.15 21.19
N SER A 199 -8.20 8.42 20.84
CA SER A 199 -8.62 8.83 19.50
C SER A 199 -7.60 8.48 18.43
N ILE A 200 -6.29 8.68 18.68
CA ILE A 200 -5.22 8.26 17.76
C ILE A 200 -5.27 6.74 17.51
N LEU A 201 -5.52 5.93 18.55
CA LEU A 201 -5.62 4.49 18.39
C LEU A 201 -6.82 4.08 17.54
N LEU A 202 -7.99 4.71 17.76
CA LEU A 202 -9.18 4.42 16.98
C LEU A 202 -9.02 4.83 15.52
N GLU A 203 -8.42 6.00 15.26
CA GLU A 203 -8.13 6.47 13.92
C GLU A 203 -7.15 5.53 13.20
N ARG A 204 -6.11 5.09 13.90
CA ARG A 204 -5.17 4.07 13.39
C ARG A 204 -5.89 2.76 13.03
N ILE A 205 -6.83 2.31 13.86
CA ILE A 205 -7.64 1.09 13.58
C ILE A 205 -8.54 1.31 12.37
N HIS A 206 -9.21 2.45 12.27
CA HIS A 206 -10.05 2.84 11.13
C HIS A 206 -9.26 2.70 9.81
N TRP A 207 -8.10 3.35 9.70
CA TRP A 207 -7.25 3.26 8.52
C TRP A 207 -6.73 1.84 8.22
N LEU A 208 -6.39 1.06 9.26
CA LEU A 208 -5.98 -0.33 9.08
C LEU A 208 -7.11 -1.20 8.52
N ILE A 209 -8.35 -1.00 8.99
CA ILE A 209 -9.52 -1.71 8.49
C ILE A 209 -9.81 -1.29 7.05
N LEU A 210 -9.86 0.01 6.77
CA LEU A 210 -10.13 0.55 5.44
C LEU A 210 -9.11 0.02 4.42
N ILE A 211 -7.81 0.13 4.69
CA ILE A 211 -6.78 -0.41 3.79
C ILE A 211 -6.89 -1.93 3.62
N SER A 212 -7.27 -2.66 4.68
CA SER A 212 -7.46 -4.11 4.60
C SER A 212 -8.60 -4.49 3.66
N GLU A 213 -9.70 -3.72 3.65
CA GLU A 213 -10.85 -3.95 2.78
C GLU A 213 -10.46 -3.92 1.30
N HIS A 214 -9.80 -2.86 0.84
CA HIS A 214 -9.36 -2.73 -0.56
C HIS A 214 -8.41 -3.85 -0.98
N ILE A 215 -7.61 -4.40 -0.06
CA ILE A 215 -6.72 -5.51 -0.39
C ILE A 215 -7.49 -6.83 -0.50
N LEU A 216 -8.40 -7.08 0.45
CA LEU A 216 -9.05 -8.38 0.64
C LEU A 216 -10.22 -8.63 -0.31
N ALA A 217 -10.85 -7.59 -0.83
CA ALA A 217 -11.99 -7.68 -1.73
C ALA A 217 -11.85 -6.72 -2.92
N ASP A 218 -12.39 -7.11 -4.06
CA ASP A 218 -12.65 -6.19 -5.18
C ASP A 218 -13.79 -5.22 -4.82
N SER A 219 -13.80 -4.03 -5.43
CA SER A 219 -14.86 -3.05 -5.23
C SER A 219 -16.22 -3.65 -5.63
N GLY A 220 -17.19 -3.56 -4.71
CA GLY A 220 -18.51 -4.16 -4.85
C GLY A 220 -19.54 -3.25 -5.52
N ASP A 221 -19.12 -2.39 -6.45
CA ASP A 221 -19.95 -1.28 -6.91
C ASP A 221 -21.10 -1.79 -7.80
N GLY A 222 -22.24 -2.11 -7.17
CA GLY A 222 -23.41 -2.71 -7.80
C GLY A 222 -23.38 -4.23 -7.95
N GLU A 223 -22.28 -4.89 -7.56
CA GLU A 223 -22.10 -6.35 -7.64
C GLU A 223 -21.63 -6.95 -6.30
N VAL A 224 -21.62 -8.27 -6.18
CA VAL A 224 -21.10 -8.94 -4.97
C VAL A 224 -19.57 -8.82 -4.95
N PRO A 225 -18.94 -8.21 -3.93
CA PRO A 225 -17.50 -8.16 -3.81
C PRO A 225 -16.89 -9.56 -3.89
N MET A 226 -15.91 -9.74 -4.77
CA MET A 226 -15.22 -11.02 -4.93
C MET A 226 -13.88 -11.01 -4.22
N ILE A 227 -13.45 -12.19 -3.77
CA ILE A 227 -12.09 -12.40 -3.27
C ILE A 227 -11.15 -12.42 -4.49
N PRO A 228 -10.12 -11.55 -4.54
CA PRO A 228 -9.17 -11.50 -5.65
C PRO A 228 -8.46 -12.84 -5.87
N GLU A 229 -8.24 -13.21 -7.14
CA GLU A 229 -7.59 -14.47 -7.50
C GLU A 229 -6.19 -14.62 -6.89
N SER A 230 -5.43 -13.52 -6.78
CA SER A 230 -4.11 -13.50 -6.17
C SER A 230 -4.12 -13.94 -4.69
N LEU A 231 -5.18 -13.59 -3.95
CA LEU A 231 -5.39 -14.01 -2.56
C LEU A 231 -5.80 -15.47 -2.48
N LEU A 232 -6.66 -15.92 -3.40
CA LEU A 232 -7.04 -17.33 -3.51
C LEU A 232 -5.81 -18.21 -3.79
N GLU A 233 -4.97 -17.82 -4.75
CA GLU A 233 -3.70 -18.50 -5.04
C GLU A 233 -2.76 -18.53 -3.82
N ALA A 234 -2.60 -17.40 -3.13
CA ALA A 234 -1.75 -17.30 -1.95
C ALA A 234 -2.23 -18.19 -0.80
N SER A 235 -3.55 -18.26 -0.59
CA SER A 235 -4.19 -19.14 0.40
C SER A 235 -3.93 -20.62 0.10
N VAL A 236 -4.10 -21.01 -1.16
CA VAL A 236 -3.84 -22.38 -1.62
C VAL A 236 -2.35 -22.75 -1.45
N ARG A 237 -1.42 -21.87 -1.86
CA ARG A 237 0.03 -22.10 -1.69
C ARG A 237 0.43 -22.23 -0.22
N THR A 238 -0.16 -21.43 0.66
CA THR A 238 0.09 -21.50 2.11
C THR A 238 -0.44 -22.81 2.69
N SER A 239 -1.62 -23.24 2.28
CA SER A 239 -2.20 -24.53 2.66
C SER A 239 -1.31 -25.70 2.24
N TYR A 240 -0.80 -25.70 1.00
CA TYR A 240 0.14 -26.73 0.53
C TYR A 240 1.50 -26.69 1.22
N ALA A 241 2.01 -25.50 1.58
CA ALA A 241 3.26 -25.36 2.33
C ALA A 241 3.14 -25.93 3.76
N LEU A 242 1.98 -25.74 4.42
CA LEU A 242 1.69 -26.32 5.72
C LEU A 242 1.57 -27.84 5.62
N VAL A 243 0.82 -28.36 4.65
CA VAL A 243 0.71 -29.82 4.40
C VAL A 243 2.08 -30.42 4.10
N SER A 244 2.90 -29.79 3.25
CA SER A 244 4.26 -30.25 2.93
C SER A 244 5.21 -30.23 4.13
N LYS A 245 5.10 -29.21 5.01
CA LYS A 245 5.83 -29.18 6.30
C LYS A 245 5.40 -30.33 7.23
N PHE A 246 4.10 -30.64 7.30
CA PHE A 246 3.60 -31.77 8.08
C PHE A 246 4.07 -33.13 7.52
N TYR A 247 4.13 -33.28 6.20
CA TYR A 247 4.68 -34.50 5.57
C TYR A 247 6.20 -34.64 5.78
N LEU A 248 6.97 -33.55 5.70
CA LEU A 248 8.41 -33.56 5.97
C LEU A 248 8.72 -33.92 7.43
N ILE A 249 7.96 -33.40 8.40
CA ILE A 249 8.11 -33.76 9.82
C ILE A 249 7.82 -35.25 10.04
N ARG A 250 6.76 -35.79 9.40
CA ARG A 250 6.46 -37.24 9.49
C ARG A 250 7.50 -38.14 8.83
N ILE A 251 8.15 -37.71 7.76
CA ILE A 251 9.22 -38.49 7.10
C ILE A 251 10.51 -38.50 7.94
N VAL A 252 10.79 -37.41 8.68
CA VAL A 252 11.95 -37.33 9.58
C VAL A 252 11.74 -38.17 10.85
N ASP A 253 10.52 -38.23 11.39
CA ASP A 253 10.20 -39.09 12.54
C ASP A 253 10.09 -40.58 12.18
N ALA A 254 9.74 -40.92 10.93
CA ALA A 254 9.72 -42.31 10.47
C ALA A 254 11.11 -42.88 10.12
N ARG A 255 12.18 -42.09 10.24
CA ARG A 255 13.58 -42.48 9.99
C ARG A 255 14.47 -42.49 11.25
N LYS A 256 13.87 -42.42 12.44
CA LYS A 256 14.52 -42.73 13.72
C LYS A 256 13.94 -44.01 14.29
#